data_AF-B4RIM7-F1
#
_entry.id   AF-B4RIM7-F1
#
_cell.length_a   1.000
_cell.length_b   1.000
_cell.length_c   1.000
_cell.angle_alpha   90.00
_cell.angle_beta   90.00
_cell.angle_gamma   90.00
#
_symmetry.space_group_name_H-M   'P 1'
#
loop_
_entity.id
_entity.type
_entity.pdbx_description
1 polymer ?
#
loop_
_entity_poly.entity_id
_entity_poly.type
_entity_poly.pdbx_seq_one_letter_code
_entity_poly.pdbx_strand_id
1 'polypeptide(L)'
;MLRNIRKRLILALLALLPGLVHAQEPDALTSVGATDQGALALEMESKHKHHGHGYQRVQGVVELREPELEAGRTITKLEVTFDFDCKSRQVRTVQTTRRTWSGEYAGTTYSREAWRPPVADAEARALRLVCLAPEASPSDAPAPARSSPPPRRSGPQVIMMPKGSSPKP
;
A
#
# COMPACT_ATOMS: atom_id res chain seq x y z
N MET A 1 -52.63 -6.57 -18.56
CA MET A 1 -51.60 -5.58 -19.00
C MET A 1 -51.02 -4.69 -17.89
N LEU A 2 -51.61 -4.59 -16.68
CA LEU A 2 -51.09 -3.74 -15.58
C LEU A 2 -49.81 -4.23 -14.86
N ARG A 3 -49.47 -5.53 -14.97
CA ARG A 3 -48.36 -6.14 -14.21
C ARG A 3 -46.96 -5.78 -14.77
N ASN A 4 -46.86 -5.50 -16.06
CA ASN A 4 -45.58 -5.17 -16.72
C ASN A 4 -45.20 -3.69 -16.61
N ILE A 5 -46.16 -2.80 -16.36
CA ILE A 5 -45.91 -1.36 -16.22
C ILE A 5 -45.24 -1.07 -14.85
N ARG A 6 -45.69 -1.73 -13.78
CA ARG A 6 -45.10 -1.58 -12.44
C ARG A 6 -43.64 -2.06 -12.37
N LYS A 7 -43.29 -3.15 -13.07
CA LYS A 7 -41.89 -3.64 -13.12
C LYS A 7 -40.95 -2.69 -13.85
N ARG A 8 -41.40 -2.05 -14.94
CA ARG A 8 -40.60 -1.06 -15.68
C ARG A 8 -40.42 0.24 -14.90
N LEU A 9 -41.41 0.66 -14.12
CA LEU A 9 -41.32 1.85 -13.28
C LEU A 9 -40.28 1.69 -12.15
N ILE A 10 -40.21 0.50 -11.54
CA ILE A 10 -39.26 0.20 -10.46
C ILE A 10 -37.81 0.19 -10.99
N LEU A 11 -37.59 -0.36 -12.19
CA LEU A 11 -36.26 -0.35 -12.84
C LEU A 11 -35.82 1.08 -13.22
N ALA A 12 -36.74 1.94 -13.66
CA ALA A 12 -36.43 3.33 -13.96
C ALA A 12 -36.10 4.15 -12.69
N LEU A 13 -36.75 3.85 -11.55
CA LEU A 13 -36.43 4.50 -10.27
C LEU A 13 -35.06 4.08 -9.71
N LEU A 14 -34.62 2.84 -9.92
CA LEU A 14 -33.30 2.36 -9.49
C LEU A 14 -32.15 2.99 -10.30
N ALA A 15 -32.39 3.39 -11.55
CA ALA A 15 -31.42 4.09 -12.40
C ALA A 15 -31.26 5.59 -12.05
N LEU A 16 -32.10 6.11 -11.16
CA LEU A 16 -32.09 7.50 -10.68
C LEU A 16 -31.36 7.67 -9.34
N LEU A 17 -30.75 6.61 -8.80
CA LEU A 17 -29.85 6.73 -7.66
C LEU A 17 -28.46 7.14 -8.21
N PRO A 18 -28.05 8.41 -8.09
CA PRO A 18 -26.70 8.80 -8.43
C PRO A 18 -25.76 7.96 -7.58
N GLY A 19 -24.71 7.44 -8.23
CA GLY A 19 -23.79 6.47 -7.68
C GLY A 19 -23.44 6.75 -6.23
N LEU A 20 -23.87 5.86 -5.35
CA LEU A 20 -23.17 5.56 -4.12
C LEU A 20 -21.80 4.98 -4.52
N VAL A 21 -20.92 5.83 -5.04
CA VAL A 21 -19.49 5.66 -4.85
C VAL A 21 -19.35 5.73 -3.34
N HIS A 22 -19.46 4.57 -2.70
CA HIS A 22 -19.03 4.41 -1.33
C HIS A 22 -17.59 4.91 -1.35
N ALA A 23 -17.36 6.10 -0.81
CA ALA A 23 -16.05 6.44 -0.30
C ALA A 23 -15.81 5.36 0.75
N GLN A 24 -15.15 4.28 0.35
CA GLN A 24 -14.86 3.15 1.21
C GLN A 24 -14.07 3.74 2.37
N GLU A 25 -14.69 3.82 3.54
CA GLU A 25 -13.96 4.11 4.76
C GLU A 25 -12.92 2.99 4.92
N PRO A 26 -11.66 3.31 5.26
CA PRO A 26 -10.65 2.28 5.50
C PRO A 26 -11.10 1.40 6.68
N ASP A 27 -11.31 0.11 6.44
CA ASP A 27 -11.96 -0.81 7.39
C ASP A 27 -11.13 -1.10 8.67
N ALA A 28 -9.84 -0.69 8.73
CA ALA A 28 -9.00 -0.88 9.91
C ALA A 28 -7.93 0.22 10.08
N LEU A 29 -8.31 1.32 10.72
CA LEU A 29 -7.38 2.39 11.10
C LEU A 29 -6.72 2.12 12.46
N THR A 30 -5.39 2.12 12.50
CA THR A 30 -4.59 2.09 13.73
C THR A 30 -4.30 3.51 14.19
N SER A 31 -4.89 3.92 15.32
CA SER A 31 -4.62 5.25 15.89
C SER A 31 -3.16 5.42 16.26
N VAL A 32 -2.57 6.55 15.85
CA VAL A 32 -1.17 6.90 16.15
C VAL A 32 -1.10 8.05 17.15
N GLY A 33 -1.98 9.04 17.04
CA GLY A 33 -2.09 10.16 17.99
C GLY A 33 -2.11 11.53 17.31
N ALA A 34 -2.05 12.58 18.11
CA ALA A 34 -2.18 13.96 17.61
C ALA A 34 -0.94 14.46 16.83
N THR A 35 -1.22 15.24 15.79
CA THR A 35 -0.31 16.09 15.04
C THR A 35 -0.64 17.56 15.32
N ASP A 36 0.10 18.47 14.69
CA ASP A 36 -0.21 19.89 14.65
C ASP A 36 -1.56 20.19 13.97
N GLN A 37 -1.91 19.42 12.94
CA GLN A 37 -3.15 19.60 12.17
C GLN A 37 -4.35 18.84 12.75
N GLY A 38 -4.16 17.74 13.46
CA GLY A 38 -5.26 16.84 13.76
C GLY A 38 -4.89 15.52 14.44
N ALA A 39 -5.76 14.51 14.33
CA ALA A 39 -5.49 13.16 14.83
C ALA A 39 -5.04 12.25 13.68
N LEU A 40 -3.85 11.66 13.79
CA LEU A 40 -3.30 10.73 12.81
C LEU A 40 -3.67 9.28 13.17
N ALA A 41 -4.14 8.54 12.17
CA ALA A 41 -4.24 7.09 12.15
C ALA A 41 -3.60 6.51 10.88
N LEU A 42 -3.19 5.25 10.92
CA LEU A 42 -2.60 4.53 9.79
C LEU A 42 -3.46 3.35 9.38
N GLU A 43 -3.61 3.15 8.08
CA GLU A 43 -4.17 1.94 7.51
C GLU A 43 -3.06 0.91 7.38
N MET A 44 -2.87 0.09 8.42
CA MET A 44 -1.74 -0.84 8.48
C MET A 44 -1.83 -1.96 7.43
N GLU A 45 -3.03 -2.26 6.93
CA GLU A 45 -3.25 -3.19 5.83
C GLU A 45 -2.75 -2.65 4.48
N SER A 46 -2.71 -1.32 4.33
CA SER A 46 -2.11 -0.66 3.18
C SER A 46 -0.58 -0.75 3.17
N LYS A 47 0.05 -1.28 4.23
CA LYS A 47 1.50 -1.40 4.34
C LYS A 47 2.02 -2.36 3.27
N HIS A 48 2.66 -1.80 2.25
CA HIS A 48 3.34 -2.56 1.23
C HIS A 48 4.84 -2.29 1.25
N LYS A 49 5.61 -3.38 1.24
CA LYS A 49 7.03 -3.32 0.92
C LYS A 49 7.13 -3.03 -0.56
N HIS A 50 7.59 -1.84 -0.93
CA HIS A 50 8.00 -1.60 -2.31
C HIS A 50 9.27 -2.43 -2.57
N HIS A 51 9.09 -3.64 -3.08
CA HIS A 51 10.14 -4.58 -3.43
C HIS A 51 11.19 -3.87 -4.31
N GLY A 52 12.38 -3.62 -3.76
CA GLY A 52 13.49 -2.99 -4.47
C GLY A 52 13.88 -1.58 -4.01
N HIS A 53 13.05 -0.88 -3.22
CA HIS A 53 13.33 0.52 -2.86
C HIS A 53 13.71 0.75 -1.38
N GLY A 54 13.67 -0.28 -0.54
CA GLY A 54 14.20 -0.21 0.83
C GLY A 54 13.31 0.52 1.84
N TYR A 55 12.10 0.94 1.46
CA TYR A 55 11.14 1.60 2.36
C TYR A 55 9.77 0.90 2.39
N GLN A 56 8.98 1.20 3.41
CA GLN A 56 7.58 0.79 3.57
C GLN A 56 6.67 1.95 3.21
N ARG A 57 5.68 1.74 2.36
CA ARG A 57 4.65 2.74 2.07
C ARG A 57 3.37 2.38 2.79
N VAL A 58 2.77 3.37 3.45
CA VAL A 58 1.55 3.22 4.27
C VAL A 58 0.66 4.43 4.06
N GLN A 59 -0.65 4.21 3.92
CA GLN A 59 -1.66 5.25 3.94
C GLN A 59 -2.00 5.63 5.38
N GLY A 60 -2.18 6.92 5.61
CA GLY A 60 -2.62 7.50 6.86
C GLY A 60 -3.81 8.41 6.65
N VAL A 61 -4.55 8.64 7.72
CA VAL A 61 -5.67 9.57 7.77
C VAL A 61 -5.37 10.57 8.88
N VAL A 62 -5.43 11.86 8.56
CA VAL A 62 -5.42 12.95 9.53
C VAL A 62 -6.81 13.55 9.58
N GLU A 63 -7.49 13.36 10.71
CA GLU A 63 -8.74 14.07 11.01
C GLU A 63 -8.39 15.45 11.53
N LEU A 64 -8.76 16.49 10.78
CA LEU A 64 -8.39 17.86 11.10
C LEU A 64 -9.08 18.34 12.36
N ARG A 65 -8.32 18.95 13.27
CA ARG A 65 -8.88 19.62 14.46
C ARG A 65 -9.72 20.82 14.06
N GLU A 66 -9.24 21.58 13.09
CA GLU A 66 -9.88 22.76 12.54
C GLU A 66 -10.13 22.53 11.04
N PRO A 67 -11.40 22.51 10.59
CA PRO A 67 -11.71 22.33 9.18
C PRO A 67 -11.13 23.44 8.31
N GLU A 68 -10.62 23.07 7.14
CA GLU A 68 -10.09 24.01 6.15
C GLU A 68 -11.16 24.31 5.08
N LEU A 69 -11.18 25.53 4.53
CA LEU A 69 -12.03 25.88 3.41
C LEU A 69 -11.22 25.90 2.11
N GLU A 70 -11.59 25.05 1.15
CA GLU A 70 -10.93 24.97 -0.15
C GLU A 70 -11.95 24.93 -1.29
N ALA A 71 -11.90 25.94 -2.16
CA ALA A 71 -12.82 26.09 -3.30
C ALA A 71 -14.30 25.95 -2.92
N GLY A 72 -14.70 26.53 -1.77
CA GLY A 72 -16.07 26.49 -1.27
C GLY A 72 -16.47 25.18 -0.57
N ARG A 73 -15.54 24.24 -0.39
CA ARG A 73 -15.76 22.98 0.32
C ARG A 73 -15.08 23.00 1.69
N THR A 74 -15.74 22.40 2.68
CA THR A 74 -15.16 22.21 4.02
C THR A 74 -14.40 20.89 4.07
N ILE A 75 -13.09 20.98 4.23
CA ILE A 75 -12.16 19.86 4.34
C ILE A 75 -12.02 19.50 5.81
N THR A 76 -12.22 18.24 6.13
CA THR A 76 -12.12 17.76 7.53
C THR A 76 -11.16 16.58 7.66
N LYS A 77 -10.73 15.99 6.55
CA LYS A 77 -9.90 14.79 6.53
C LYS A 77 -8.82 14.89 5.46
N LEU A 78 -7.60 14.50 5.81
CA LEU A 78 -6.49 14.33 4.88
C LEU A 78 -6.15 12.85 4.80
N GLU A 79 -6.15 12.27 3.60
CA GLU A 79 -5.59 10.96 3.32
C GLU A 79 -4.13 11.17 2.86
N VAL A 80 -3.17 10.72 3.65
CA VAL A 80 -1.75 10.99 3.47
C VAL A 80 -1.00 9.70 3.18
N THR A 81 -0.24 9.65 2.09
CA THR A 81 0.66 8.53 1.78
C THR A 81 2.05 8.84 2.31
N PHE A 82 2.53 8.01 3.22
CA PHE A 82 3.87 8.10 3.80
C PHE A 82 4.79 7.01 3.24
N ASP A 83 6.06 7.36 3.05
CA ASP A 83 7.14 6.39 2.94
C ASP A 83 7.98 6.41 4.22
N PHE A 84 8.26 5.23 4.78
CA PHE A 84 9.11 5.02 5.95
C PHE A 84 10.35 4.20 5.57
N ASP A 85 11.54 4.81 5.69
CA ASP A 85 12.81 4.10 5.64
C ASP A 85 13.13 3.59 7.06
N CYS A 86 12.89 2.30 7.27
CA CYS A 86 13.12 1.66 8.55
C CYS A 86 14.60 1.51 8.91
N LYS A 87 15.51 1.52 7.93
CA LYS A 87 16.96 1.43 8.18
C LYS A 87 17.48 2.77 8.69
N SER A 88 17.17 3.85 7.99
CA SER A 88 17.63 5.20 8.34
C SER A 88 16.73 5.90 9.35
N ARG A 89 15.58 5.28 9.69
CA ARG A 89 14.52 5.83 10.55
C ARG A 89 14.03 7.19 10.07
N GLN A 90 13.81 7.30 8.76
CA GLN A 90 13.35 8.51 8.10
C GLN A 90 11.95 8.31 7.54
N VAL A 91 11.24 9.43 7.38
CA VAL A 91 9.91 9.49 6.81
C VAL A 91 9.88 10.58 5.74
N ARG A 92 8.98 10.42 4.77
CA ARG A 92 8.57 11.50 3.87
C ARG A 92 7.09 11.35 3.53
N THR A 93 6.45 12.47 3.26
CA THR A 93 5.12 12.49 2.65
C THR A 93 5.27 12.40 1.13
N VAL A 94 4.45 11.57 0.49
CA VAL A 94 4.45 11.38 -0.97
C VAL A 94 3.24 12.04 -1.61
N GLN A 95 2.09 11.94 -0.94
CA GLN A 95 0.82 12.40 -1.47
C GLN A 95 -0.09 12.78 -0.32
N THR A 96 -0.86 13.84 -0.50
CA THR A 96 -1.95 14.24 0.39
C THR A 96 -3.20 14.44 -0.45
N THR A 97 -4.24 13.68 -0.16
CA THR A 97 -5.57 13.79 -0.74
C THR A 97 -6.50 14.43 0.29
N ARG A 98 -7.18 15.51 -0.07
CA ARG A 98 -8.11 16.23 0.79
C ARG A 98 -9.51 15.70 0.61
N ARG A 99 -10.23 15.52 1.72
CA ARG A 99 -11.61 15.02 1.74
C ARG A 99 -12.52 15.89 2.61
N THR A 100 -13.78 16.00 2.20
CA THR A 100 -14.83 16.60 3.02
C THR A 100 -15.25 15.63 4.15
N TRP A 101 -16.13 16.10 5.02
CA TRP A 101 -16.72 15.27 6.08
C TRP A 101 -17.53 14.09 5.53
N SER A 102 -18.14 14.24 4.35
CA SER A 102 -18.86 13.18 3.64
C SER A 102 -17.94 12.23 2.87
N GLY A 103 -16.62 12.42 2.95
CA GLY A 103 -15.63 11.62 2.22
C GLY A 103 -15.44 12.03 0.75
N GLU A 104 -16.08 13.13 0.32
CA GLU A 104 -15.95 13.61 -1.06
C GLU A 104 -14.53 14.07 -1.34
N TYR A 105 -14.06 13.74 -2.54
CA TYR A 105 -12.74 14.16 -3.02
C TYR A 105 -12.69 15.67 -3.23
N ALA A 106 -11.72 16.32 -2.58
CA ALA A 106 -11.49 17.75 -2.74
C ALA A 106 -10.28 18.10 -3.61
N GLY A 107 -9.24 17.27 -3.59
CA GLY A 107 -8.02 17.54 -4.35
C GLY A 107 -6.87 16.67 -3.88
N THR A 108 -5.83 16.58 -4.69
CA THR A 108 -4.61 15.86 -4.36
C THR A 108 -3.39 16.74 -4.62
N THR A 109 -2.46 16.71 -3.68
CA THR A 109 -1.13 17.29 -3.83
C THR A 109 -0.10 16.18 -3.74
N TYR A 110 0.83 16.15 -4.69
CA TYR A 110 1.98 15.25 -4.66
C TYR A 110 3.18 15.99 -4.07
N SER A 111 3.88 15.33 -3.14
CA SER A 111 5.06 15.88 -2.50
C SER A 111 6.33 15.26 -3.09
N ARG A 112 7.37 16.09 -3.21
CA ARG A 112 8.76 15.68 -3.52
C ARG A 112 9.68 15.93 -2.33
N GLU A 113 9.13 15.86 -1.13
CA GLU A 113 9.89 16.01 0.10
C GLU A 113 11.11 15.07 0.13
N ALA A 114 12.23 15.63 0.59
CA ALA A 114 13.39 14.85 0.93
C ALA A 114 13.08 13.97 2.14
N TRP A 115 13.79 12.85 2.24
CA TRP A 115 13.79 12.04 3.45
C TRP A 115 14.27 12.86 4.64
N ARG A 116 13.52 12.78 5.75
CA ARG A 116 13.81 13.53 6.97
C ARG A 116 13.53 12.67 8.20
N PRO A 117 14.10 13.02 9.36
CA PRO A 117 13.63 12.46 10.62
C PRO A 117 12.15 12.82 10.86
N PRO A 118 11.44 12.04 11.69
CA PRO A 118 10.13 12.43 12.21
C PRO A 118 10.21 13.79 12.91
N VAL A 119 9.28 14.69 12.57
CA VAL A 119 9.22 16.04 13.16
C VAL A 119 8.16 16.14 14.25
N ALA A 120 7.19 15.23 14.24
CA ALA A 120 6.15 15.11 15.25
C ALA A 120 6.23 13.77 15.98
N ASP A 121 5.80 13.75 17.24
CA ASP A 121 5.76 12.53 18.05
C ASP A 121 4.83 11.46 17.45
N ALA A 122 3.73 11.87 16.81
CA ALA A 122 2.90 10.96 16.02
C ALA A 122 3.67 10.30 14.88
N GLU A 123 4.50 11.02 14.12
CA GLU A 123 5.34 10.41 13.08
C GLU A 123 6.38 9.45 13.67
N ALA A 124 6.95 9.78 14.84
CA ALA A 124 7.89 8.90 15.52
C ALA A 124 7.20 7.60 16.00
N ARG A 125 5.96 7.69 16.49
CA ARG A 125 5.11 6.54 16.81
C ARG A 125 4.75 5.73 15.57
N ALA A 126 4.31 6.39 14.50
CA ALA A 126 4.04 5.77 13.20
C ALA A 126 5.26 4.99 12.70
N LEU A 127 6.45 5.60 12.72
CA LEU A 127 7.69 4.94 12.32
C LEU A 127 7.96 3.69 13.16
N ARG A 128 7.75 3.74 14.48
CA ARG A 128 7.84 2.54 15.32
C ARG A 128 6.82 1.48 14.89
N LEU A 129 5.55 1.83 14.73
CA LEU A 129 4.49 0.90 14.32
C LEU A 129 4.78 0.24 12.96
N VAL A 130 5.21 1.03 11.98
CA VAL A 130 5.48 0.56 10.61
C VAL A 130 6.76 -0.27 10.55
N CYS A 131 7.79 0.12 11.28
CA CYS A 131 9.11 -0.52 11.23
C CYS A 131 9.34 -1.57 12.31
N LEU A 132 8.40 -1.80 13.22
CA LEU A 132 8.35 -3.03 14.01
C LEU A 132 8.30 -4.19 13.02
N ALA A 133 9.23 -5.13 13.20
CA ALA A 133 9.52 -6.20 12.25
C ALA A 133 8.21 -6.86 11.80
N PRO A 134 8.01 -7.10 10.48
CA PRO A 134 7.06 -8.14 10.10
C PRO A 134 7.50 -9.42 10.82
N GLU A 135 6.53 -10.25 11.23
CA GLU A 135 6.83 -11.64 11.60
C GLU A 135 7.86 -12.20 10.64
N ALA A 136 8.91 -12.82 11.19
CA ALA A 136 10.00 -13.37 10.41
C ALA A 136 9.39 -14.13 9.23
N SER A 137 9.58 -13.60 8.01
CA SER A 137 9.18 -14.34 6.83
C SER A 137 9.91 -15.68 6.88
N PRO A 138 9.24 -16.82 6.68
CA PRO A 138 9.92 -18.12 6.61
C PRO A 138 11.08 -18.14 5.58
N SER A 139 11.05 -17.18 4.64
CA SER A 139 12.08 -16.93 3.64
C SER A 139 13.37 -16.26 4.16
N ASP A 140 13.36 -15.63 5.34
CA ASP A 140 14.54 -14.99 5.94
C ASP A 140 15.26 -15.91 6.95
N ALA A 141 14.77 -17.14 7.13
CA ALA A 141 15.53 -18.15 7.85
C ALA A 141 16.82 -18.44 7.06
N PRO A 142 18.00 -18.44 7.71
CA PRO A 142 19.22 -18.85 7.03
C PRO A 142 18.99 -20.25 6.45
N ALA A 143 19.20 -20.40 5.14
CA ALA A 143 19.11 -21.70 4.50
C ALA A 143 19.93 -22.69 5.35
N PRO A 144 19.38 -23.86 5.72
CA PRO A 144 20.09 -24.80 6.57
C PRO A 144 21.46 -25.05 5.95
N ALA A 145 22.51 -24.85 6.75
CA ALA A 145 23.88 -25.03 6.30
C ALA A 145 23.99 -26.41 5.65
N ARG A 146 24.19 -26.45 4.32
CA ARG A 146 24.40 -27.70 3.60
C ARG A 146 25.63 -28.35 4.23
N SER A 147 25.38 -29.40 5.02
CA SER A 147 26.42 -30.10 5.77
C SER A 147 27.26 -31.03 4.89
N SER A 148 27.20 -30.88 3.56
CA SER A 148 27.90 -31.72 2.62
C SER A 148 28.48 -30.88 1.48
N PRO A 149 29.80 -30.92 1.25
CA PRO A 149 30.36 -30.35 0.03
C PRO A 149 29.82 -31.13 -1.19
N PRO A 150 29.65 -30.48 -2.35
CA PRO A 150 29.22 -31.18 -3.55
C PRO A 150 30.20 -32.30 -3.90
N PRO A 151 29.73 -33.48 -4.35
CA PRO A 151 30.63 -34.56 -4.73
C PRO A 151 31.57 -34.06 -5.83
N ARG A 152 32.87 -34.31 -5.65
CA ARG A 152 33.90 -34.01 -6.66
C ARG A 152 33.47 -34.65 -7.98
N ARG A 153 33.34 -33.83 -9.02
CA ARG A 153 33.04 -34.27 -10.38
C ARG A 153 34.24 -35.08 -10.89
N SER A 154 34.15 -36.41 -10.82
CA SER A 154 35.15 -37.31 -11.33
C SER A 154 35.14 -37.31 -12.87
N GLY A 155 36.26 -36.92 -13.46
CA GLY A 155 36.73 -37.37 -14.78
C GLY A 155 36.15 -36.69 -16.04
N PRO A 156 36.92 -36.68 -17.15
CA PRO A 156 36.46 -36.17 -18.43
C PRO A 156 35.32 -37.05 -18.97
N GLN A 157 34.18 -36.43 -19.29
CA GLN A 157 33.07 -37.12 -19.93
C GLN A 157 33.35 -37.20 -21.44
N VAL A 158 33.69 -38.38 -21.92
CA VAL A 158 33.80 -38.67 -23.36
C VAL A 158 32.40 -38.90 -23.90
N ILE A 159 31.88 -37.95 -24.69
CA ILE A 159 30.63 -38.13 -25.43
C ILE A 159 30.96 -39.00 -26.65
N MET A 160 30.57 -40.28 -26.62
CA MET A 160 30.63 -41.13 -27.80
C MET A 160 29.45 -40.81 -28.73
N MET A 161 29.76 -40.32 -29.94
CA MET A 161 28.78 -40.21 -31.03
C MET A 161 28.48 -41.61 -31.58
N PRO A 162 27.20 -41.99 -31.78
CA PRO A 162 26.86 -43.23 -32.47
C PRO A 162 27.23 -43.15 -33.95
N LYS A 163 27.90 -44.19 -34.43
CA LYS A 163 28.35 -44.36 -35.82
C LYS A 163 27.20 -44.94 -36.64
N GLY A 164 26.81 -44.23 -37.70
CA GLY A 164 26.25 -44.84 -38.91
C GLY A 164 24.73 -44.83 -39.07
N SER A 165 24.27 -43.90 -39.91
CA SER A 165 23.29 -44.21 -40.95
C SER A 165 23.63 -43.36 -42.17
N SER A 166 24.40 -43.93 -43.09
CA SER A 166 24.63 -43.32 -44.41
C SER A 166 23.31 -43.25 -45.18
N PRO A 167 23.07 -42.21 -45.99
CA PRO A 167 21.89 -42.13 -46.84
C PRO A 167 22.08 -43.04 -48.06
N LYS A 168 20.98 -43.59 -48.60
CA LYS A 168 21.00 -44.36 -49.85
C LYS A 168 19.60 -44.41 -50.47
N PRO A 169 19.50 -44.56 -51.79
CA PRO A 169 19.92 -43.66 -52.86
C PRO A 169 18.82 -42.65 -53.26
#